data_AF-A0A1F7MRD9-F1
#
_entry.id   AF-A0A1F7MRD9-F1
#
_cell.length_a   1.000
_cell.length_b   1.000
_cell.length_c   1.000
_cell.angle_alpha   90.00
_cell.angle_beta   90.00
_cell.angle_gamma   90.00
#
_symmetry.space_group_name_H-M   'P 1'
#
loop_
_entity.id
_entity.type
_entity.pdbx_description
1 polymer ?
#
loop_
_entity_poly.entity_id
_entity_poly.type
_entity_poly.pdbx_seq_one_letter_code
_entity_poly.pdbx_strand_id
1 'polypeptide(L)'
;GAKGVKAEYLAEEMKHAILFHRLAAGLDPTFALKDVPYTHYAFHLPRESWADDALFHFFVDLNGAFHSRDWRESSYVPLTKIAATVERDELGHSEMGYRFLRGICRDARGKALAQHLLDKWYPAALDMFGRSDSPNAPKFIQWGLKGVGNAEIRQAYKQYADRKIEALGLRVPDEHKNRRFL
;
A
#
# COMPACT_ATOMS: atom_id res chain seq x y z
N GLY A 1 -2.36 23.86 -3.59
CA GLY A 1 -1.81 23.37 -4.87
C GLY A 1 -1.14 22.03 -4.67
N ALA A 2 -0.85 21.26 -5.74
CA ALA A 2 -0.35 19.87 -5.64
C ALA A 2 0.90 19.70 -4.74
N LYS A 3 1.80 20.70 -4.72
CA LYS A 3 2.97 20.72 -3.83
C LYS A 3 2.61 20.76 -2.33
N GLY A 4 1.59 21.53 -1.95
CA GLY A 4 1.15 21.62 -0.55
C GLY A 4 0.52 20.32 -0.06
N VAL A 5 -0.31 19.70 -0.91
CA VAL A 5 -0.91 18.39 -0.63
C VAL A 5 0.16 17.30 -0.44
N LYS A 6 1.22 17.31 -1.26
CA LYS A 6 2.35 16.37 -1.10
C LYS A 6 3.14 16.61 0.20
N ALA A 7 3.27 17.86 0.64
CA ALA A 7 3.93 18.17 1.90
C ALA A 7 3.10 17.70 3.11
N GLU A 8 1.77 17.83 3.06
CA GLU A 8 0.85 17.29 4.07
C GLU A 8 0.96 15.76 4.15
N TYR A 9 0.95 15.07 3.00
CA TYR A 9 1.21 13.63 2.92
C TYR A 9 2.52 13.24 3.62
N LEU A 10 3.64 13.88 3.27
CA LEU A 10 4.94 13.56 3.88
C LEU A 10 4.96 13.79 5.40
N ALA A 11 4.22 14.79 5.89
CA ALA A 11 4.08 15.03 7.31
C ALA A 11 3.24 13.95 8.01
N GLU A 12 2.25 13.37 7.32
CA GLU A 12 1.45 12.25 7.83
C GLU A 12 2.24 10.93 7.83
N GLU A 13 3.00 10.64 6.78
CA GLU A 13 3.91 9.49 6.74
C GLU A 13 4.92 9.51 7.89
N MET A 14 5.45 10.69 8.23
CA MET A 14 6.33 10.84 9.38
C MET A 14 5.61 10.52 10.71
N LYS A 15 4.33 10.88 10.84
CA LYS A 15 3.52 10.50 12.02
C LYS A 15 3.34 9.00 12.08
N HIS A 16 3.03 8.34 10.96
CA HIS A 16 2.90 6.88 10.90
C HIS A 16 4.21 6.19 11.26
N ALA A 17 5.34 6.65 10.73
CA ALA A 17 6.67 6.15 11.10
C ALA A 17 6.91 6.24 12.62
N ILE A 18 6.55 7.36 13.26
CA ILE A 18 6.63 7.53 14.72
C ILE A 18 5.71 6.54 15.46
N LEU A 19 4.48 6.33 14.97
CA LEU A 19 3.54 5.38 15.58
C LEU A 19 4.09 3.95 15.53
N PHE A 20 4.53 3.48 14.36
CA PHE A 20 5.09 2.13 14.21
C PHE A 20 6.40 1.97 14.97
N HIS A 21 7.24 3.00 15.00
CA HIS A 21 8.47 2.98 15.80
C HIS A 21 8.16 2.80 17.29
N ARG A 22 7.16 3.51 17.83
CA ARG A 22 6.74 3.35 19.23
C ARG A 22 6.21 1.95 19.52
N LEU A 23 5.44 1.37 18.60
CA LEU A 23 4.98 -0.02 18.73
C LEU A 23 6.14 -1.01 18.78
N ALA A 24 7.09 -0.87 17.86
CA ALA A 24 8.26 -1.75 17.77
C ALA A 24 9.16 -1.59 19.00
N ALA A 25 9.44 -0.35 19.43
CA ALA A 25 10.23 -0.07 20.64
C ALA A 25 9.56 -0.59 21.92
N GLY A 26 8.23 -0.67 21.95
CA GLY A 26 7.48 -1.28 23.05
C GLY A 26 7.63 -2.80 23.15
N LEU A 27 7.95 -3.47 22.04
CA LEU A 27 8.25 -4.90 22.00
C LEU A 27 9.75 -5.19 22.19
N ASP A 28 10.60 -4.32 21.65
CA ASP A 28 12.04 -4.42 21.72
C ASP A 28 12.66 -3.03 21.88
N PRO A 29 13.10 -2.65 23.09
CA PRO A 29 13.70 -1.34 23.34
C PRO A 29 14.95 -1.06 22.49
N THR A 30 15.62 -2.09 22.00
CA THR A 30 16.80 -1.94 21.12
C THR A 30 16.43 -1.65 19.67
N PHE A 31 15.15 -1.74 19.30
CA PHE A 31 14.68 -1.49 17.95
C PHE A 31 15.10 -0.11 17.43
N ALA A 32 15.13 0.91 18.31
CA ALA A 32 15.56 2.25 17.94
C ALA A 32 17.04 2.35 17.53
N LEU A 33 17.84 1.33 17.84
CA LEU A 33 19.26 1.24 17.50
C LEU A 33 19.49 0.35 16.26
N LYS A 34 18.44 -0.25 15.70
CA LYS A 34 18.55 -1.16 14.56
C LYS A 34 18.35 -0.40 13.26
N ASP A 35 19.25 -0.62 12.31
CA ASP A 35 19.03 -0.24 10.93
C ASP A 35 18.22 -1.35 10.23
N VAL A 36 16.93 -1.08 10.01
CA VAL A 36 16.00 -2.05 9.41
C VAL A 36 15.64 -1.57 8.01
N PRO A 37 16.14 -2.21 6.94
CA PRO A 37 15.87 -1.77 5.58
C PRO A 37 14.42 -2.04 5.18
N TYR A 38 13.89 -1.23 4.25
CA TYR A 38 12.62 -1.52 3.62
C TYR A 38 12.68 -2.84 2.85
N THR A 39 11.86 -3.80 3.27
CA THR A 39 11.81 -5.15 2.69
C THR A 39 10.96 -5.22 1.43
N HIS A 40 9.93 -4.37 1.31
CA HIS A 40 9.11 -4.32 0.11
C HIS A 40 9.87 -3.63 -1.03
N TYR A 41 10.13 -4.37 -2.11
CA TYR A 41 10.86 -3.84 -3.26
C TYR A 41 10.12 -2.69 -3.97
N ALA A 42 8.81 -2.54 -3.76
CA ALA A 42 8.02 -1.45 -4.31
C ALA A 42 8.54 -0.06 -3.91
N PHE A 43 9.10 0.08 -2.70
CA PHE A 43 9.71 1.35 -2.24
C PHE A 43 11.05 1.67 -2.92
N HIS A 44 11.67 0.68 -3.57
CA HIS A 44 12.94 0.85 -4.30
C HIS A 44 12.74 1.07 -5.79
N LEU A 45 11.50 1.04 -6.29
CA LEU A 45 11.21 1.30 -7.69
C LEU A 45 11.40 2.80 -8.01
N PRO A 46 12.03 3.14 -9.15
CA PRO A 46 12.24 4.53 -9.51
C PRO A 46 10.91 5.23 -9.82
N ARG A 47 10.74 6.42 -9.24
CA ARG A 47 9.61 7.33 -9.47
C ARG A 47 10.08 8.51 -10.30
N GLU A 48 10.02 8.37 -11.62
CA GLU A 48 10.64 9.32 -12.58
C GLU A 48 9.64 10.35 -13.12
N SER A 49 8.35 10.12 -12.91
CA SER A 49 7.28 10.98 -13.42
C SER A 49 6.22 11.28 -12.35
N TRP A 50 5.41 12.30 -12.59
CA TRP A 50 4.24 12.57 -11.74
C TRP A 50 3.20 11.44 -11.79
N ALA A 51 3.16 10.67 -12.89
CA ALA A 51 2.32 9.49 -12.99
C ALA A 51 2.83 8.33 -12.13
N ASP A 52 4.16 8.21 -11.93
CA ASP A 52 4.73 7.27 -10.97
C ASP A 52 4.34 7.59 -9.55
N ASP A 53 4.47 8.86 -9.14
CA ASP A 53 4.03 9.29 -7.81
C ASP A 53 2.53 9.03 -7.61
N ALA A 54 1.69 9.35 -8.60
CA ALA A 54 0.26 9.10 -8.51
C ALA A 54 -0.10 7.61 -8.37
N LEU A 55 0.57 6.74 -9.12
CA LEU A 55 0.37 5.28 -9.06
C LEU A 55 0.94 4.70 -7.76
N PHE A 56 2.11 5.17 -7.31
CA PHE A 56 2.68 4.80 -6.03
C PHE A 56 1.68 5.08 -4.91
N HIS A 57 1.17 6.31 -4.81
CA HIS A 57 0.20 6.66 -3.76
C HIS A 57 -1.09 5.86 -3.89
N PHE A 58 -1.63 5.75 -5.11
CA PHE A 58 -2.86 5.00 -5.32
C PHE A 58 -2.72 3.54 -4.85
N PHE A 59 -1.59 2.88 -5.13
CA PHE A 59 -1.43 1.45 -4.84
C PHE A 59 -0.78 1.13 -3.49
N VAL A 60 0.32 1.78 -3.16
CA VAL A 60 1.14 1.49 -1.97
C VAL A 60 0.40 1.94 -0.71
N ASP A 61 -0.16 3.15 -0.70
CA ASP A 61 -0.91 3.64 0.46
C ASP A 61 -2.22 2.84 0.61
N LEU A 62 -2.85 2.43 -0.50
CA LEU A 62 -4.00 1.51 -0.45
C LEU A 62 -3.64 0.16 0.17
N ASN A 63 -2.41 -0.34 -0.04
CA ASN A 63 -1.95 -1.57 0.60
C ASN A 63 -1.86 -1.38 2.12
N GLY A 64 -1.35 -0.23 2.58
CA GLY A 64 -1.34 0.18 3.99
C GLY A 64 -2.74 0.23 4.59
N ALA A 65 -3.71 0.79 3.87
CA ALA A 65 -5.11 0.85 4.30
C ALA A 65 -5.73 -0.54 4.51
N PHE A 66 -5.51 -1.47 3.57
CA PHE A 66 -6.05 -2.84 3.66
C PHE A 66 -5.46 -3.62 4.84
N HIS A 67 -4.15 -3.54 5.07
CA HIS A 67 -3.52 -4.16 6.23
C HIS A 67 -4.01 -3.53 7.55
N SER A 68 -4.11 -2.21 7.58
CA SER A 68 -4.60 -1.48 8.76
C SER A 68 -6.03 -1.84 9.11
N ARG A 69 -6.88 -2.07 8.10
CA ARG A 69 -8.23 -2.58 8.31
C ARG A 69 -8.25 -3.95 8.97
N ASP A 70 -7.40 -4.87 8.52
CA ASP A 70 -7.29 -6.23 9.08
C ASP A 70 -6.76 -6.21 10.53
N TRP A 71 -5.86 -5.27 10.84
CA TRP A 71 -5.31 -5.10 12.19
C TRP A 71 -6.31 -4.60 13.24
N ARG A 72 -7.50 -4.12 12.84
CA ARG A 72 -8.51 -3.63 13.79
C ARG A 72 -9.00 -4.72 14.74
N GLU A 73 -8.98 -5.96 14.28
CA GLU A 73 -9.37 -7.14 15.05
C GLU A 73 -8.17 -7.90 15.61
N SER A 74 -6.98 -7.28 15.63
CA SER A 74 -5.75 -7.90 16.13
C SER A 74 -5.83 -8.19 17.64
N SER A 75 -5.29 -9.33 18.07
CA SER A 75 -5.11 -9.67 19.49
C SER A 75 -4.09 -8.76 20.18
N TYR A 76 -3.20 -8.10 19.42
CA TYR A 76 -2.23 -7.16 19.94
C TYR A 76 -2.85 -5.75 20.08
N VAL A 77 -3.38 -5.47 21.27
CA VAL A 77 -4.12 -4.22 21.60
C VAL A 77 -3.40 -2.91 21.21
N PRO A 78 -2.07 -2.75 21.37
CA PRO A 78 -1.39 -1.53 20.90
C PRO A 78 -1.55 -1.29 19.40
N LEU A 79 -1.58 -2.34 18.57
CA LEU A 79 -1.78 -2.23 17.14
C LEU A 79 -3.24 -1.87 16.79
N THR A 80 -4.22 -2.48 17.45
CA THR A 80 -5.65 -2.14 17.21
C THR A 80 -5.95 -0.67 17.51
N LYS A 81 -5.29 -0.09 18.53
CA LYS A 81 -5.43 1.33 18.91
C LYS A 81 -5.04 2.31 17.81
N ILE A 82 -4.11 1.95 16.93
CA ILE A 82 -3.68 2.82 15.81
C ILE A 82 -4.37 2.47 14.49
N ALA A 83 -4.86 1.22 14.36
CA ALA A 83 -5.33 0.63 13.12
C ALA A 83 -6.38 1.50 12.38
N ALA A 84 -7.42 1.98 13.07
CA ALA A 84 -8.46 2.80 12.44
C ALA A 84 -7.97 4.17 11.97
N THR A 85 -6.99 4.75 12.67
CA THR A 85 -6.36 6.02 12.26
C THR A 85 -5.52 5.82 11.01
N VAL A 86 -4.65 4.79 11.01
CA VAL A 86 -3.81 4.47 9.85
C VAL A 86 -4.67 4.08 8.65
N GLU A 87 -5.70 3.24 8.82
CA GLU A 87 -6.64 2.87 7.75
C GLU A 87 -7.24 4.12 7.07
N ARG A 88 -7.73 5.07 7.85
CA ARG A 88 -8.35 6.29 7.33
C ARG A 88 -7.34 7.16 6.59
N ASP A 89 -6.17 7.38 7.18
CA ASP A 89 -5.15 8.28 6.63
C ASP A 89 -4.61 7.71 5.31
N GLU A 90 -4.23 6.43 5.30
CA GLU A 90 -3.73 5.70 4.12
C GLU A 90 -4.77 5.60 2.99
N LEU A 91 -6.06 5.41 3.33
CA LEU A 91 -7.13 5.46 2.33
C LEU A 91 -7.28 6.87 1.74
N GLY A 92 -7.06 7.91 2.55
CA GLY A 92 -7.01 9.29 2.13
C GLY A 92 -5.88 9.56 1.14
N HIS A 93 -4.68 9.05 1.44
CA HIS A 93 -3.50 9.17 0.57
C HIS A 93 -3.68 8.40 -0.74
N SER A 94 -4.25 7.20 -0.70
CA SER A 94 -4.61 6.45 -1.90
C SER A 94 -5.61 7.22 -2.78
N GLU A 95 -6.66 7.80 -2.18
CA GLU A 95 -7.64 8.58 -2.92
C GLU A 95 -7.05 9.89 -3.47
N MET A 96 -6.08 10.50 -2.79
CA MET A 96 -5.27 11.59 -3.32
C MET A 96 -4.48 11.15 -4.57
N GLY A 97 -3.75 10.03 -4.49
CA GLY A 97 -3.03 9.45 -5.62
C GLY A 97 -3.96 9.17 -6.82
N TYR A 98 -5.12 8.58 -6.55
CA TYR A 98 -6.15 8.31 -7.55
C TYR A 98 -6.69 9.60 -8.20
N ARG A 99 -6.88 10.68 -7.43
CA ARG A 99 -7.29 11.99 -7.97
C ARG A 99 -6.24 12.59 -8.89
N PHE A 100 -4.95 12.46 -8.56
CA PHE A 100 -3.87 12.89 -9.44
C PHE A 100 -3.85 12.06 -10.73
N LEU A 101 -3.97 10.74 -10.61
CA LEU A 101 -4.03 9.84 -11.76
C LEU A 101 -5.21 10.15 -12.68
N ARG A 102 -6.38 10.46 -12.11
CA ARG A 102 -7.55 10.93 -12.86
C ARG A 102 -7.28 12.23 -13.62
N GLY A 103 -6.54 13.16 -13.02
CA GLY A 103 -6.10 14.38 -13.70
C GLY A 103 -5.18 14.10 -14.88
N ILE A 104 -4.19 13.23 -14.68
CA ILE A 104 -3.25 12.78 -15.72
C ILE A 104 -3.96 12.07 -16.88
N CYS A 105 -4.96 11.24 -16.58
CA CYS A 105 -5.69 10.49 -17.61
C CYS A 105 -6.67 11.34 -18.43
N ARG A 106 -6.80 12.65 -18.17
CA ARG A 106 -7.66 13.55 -18.97
C ARG A 106 -7.10 13.82 -20.36
N ASP A 107 -5.78 13.73 -20.53
CA ASP A 107 -5.13 13.84 -21.84
C ASP A 107 -4.61 12.49 -22.33
N ALA A 108 -4.52 12.32 -23.65
CA ALA A 108 -4.17 11.04 -24.25
C ALA A 108 -2.74 10.59 -23.93
N ARG A 109 -1.79 11.52 -23.76
CA ARG A 109 -0.38 11.17 -23.46
C ARG A 109 -0.24 10.70 -22.03
N GLY A 110 -0.85 11.42 -21.09
CA GLY A 110 -0.92 11.05 -19.68
C GLY A 110 -1.63 9.71 -19.48
N LYS A 111 -2.74 9.48 -20.19
CA LYS A 111 -3.43 8.18 -20.18
C LYS A 111 -2.55 7.05 -20.70
N ALA A 112 -1.83 7.26 -21.81
CA ALA A 112 -0.90 6.27 -22.35
C ALA A 112 0.27 5.99 -21.40
N LEU A 113 0.82 7.03 -20.76
CA LEU A 113 1.87 6.89 -19.75
C LEU A 113 1.37 6.11 -18.53
N ALA A 114 0.19 6.44 -18.00
CA ALA A 114 -0.42 5.71 -16.90
C ALA A 114 -0.64 4.24 -17.25
N GLN A 115 -1.16 3.94 -18.45
CA GLN A 115 -1.35 2.58 -18.93
C GLN A 115 -0.03 1.79 -18.98
N HIS A 116 1.05 2.43 -19.46
CA HIS A 116 2.36 1.81 -19.51
C HIS A 116 2.92 1.52 -18.11
N LEU A 117 2.81 2.49 -17.20
CA LEU A 117 3.32 2.37 -15.83
C LEU A 117 2.56 1.34 -14.98
N LEU A 118 1.36 0.93 -15.38
CA LEU A 118 0.66 -0.19 -14.74
C LEU A 118 1.44 -1.51 -14.84
N ASP A 119 2.22 -1.75 -15.90
CA ASP A 119 3.09 -2.93 -16.00
C ASP A 119 4.20 -2.96 -14.93
N LYS A 120 4.50 -1.80 -14.32
CA LYS A 120 5.47 -1.63 -13.23
C LYS A 120 4.80 -1.69 -11.86
N TRP A 121 3.77 -0.86 -11.64
CA TRP A 121 3.22 -0.64 -10.30
C TRP A 121 2.19 -1.68 -9.86
N TYR A 122 1.39 -2.21 -10.80
CA TYR A 122 0.36 -3.20 -10.48
C TYR A 122 0.95 -4.50 -9.89
N PRO A 123 1.94 -5.18 -10.52
CA PRO A 123 2.53 -6.37 -9.92
C PRO A 123 3.25 -6.07 -8.60
N ALA A 124 3.91 -4.92 -8.49
CA ALA A 124 4.58 -4.51 -7.26
C ALA A 124 3.59 -4.35 -6.09
N ALA A 125 2.42 -3.77 -6.36
CA ALA A 125 1.36 -3.61 -5.38
C ALA A 125 0.77 -4.95 -4.91
N LEU A 126 0.53 -5.88 -5.84
CA LEU A 126 0.05 -7.23 -5.51
C LEU A 126 1.08 -8.02 -4.70
N ASP A 127 2.36 -7.82 -5.00
CA ASP A 127 3.47 -8.48 -4.31
C ASP A 127 3.70 -8.01 -2.88
N MET A 128 3.25 -6.81 -2.51
CA MET A 128 3.33 -6.31 -1.13
C MET A 128 2.54 -7.18 -0.13
N PHE A 129 1.55 -7.96 -0.59
CA PHE A 129 0.83 -8.92 0.27
C PHE A 129 1.63 -10.21 0.52
N GLY A 130 2.77 -10.40 -0.16
CA GLY A 130 3.59 -11.60 -0.06
C GLY A 130 2.99 -12.82 -0.75
N ARG A 131 3.62 -13.98 -0.53
CA ARG A 131 3.21 -15.25 -1.15
C ARG A 131 1.92 -15.81 -0.55
N SER A 132 1.15 -16.51 -1.37
CA SER A 132 -0.09 -17.19 -0.94
C SER A 132 0.19 -18.35 0.01
N ASP A 133 1.29 -19.06 -0.21
CA ASP A 133 1.74 -20.23 0.54
C ASP A 133 2.63 -19.88 1.76
N SER A 134 2.54 -18.63 2.26
CA SER A 134 3.37 -18.17 3.36
C SER A 134 3.22 -19.06 4.60
N PRO A 135 4.31 -19.67 5.11
CA PRO A 135 4.25 -20.53 6.30
C PRO A 135 3.95 -19.76 7.58
N ASN A 136 4.07 -18.43 7.55
CA ASN A 136 3.79 -17.56 8.69
C ASN A 136 2.31 -17.20 8.80
N ALA A 137 1.57 -17.19 7.68
CA ALA A 137 0.18 -16.74 7.68
C ALA A 137 -0.71 -17.57 8.64
N PRO A 138 -0.64 -18.91 8.68
CA PRO A 138 -1.42 -19.71 9.64
C PRO A 138 -1.09 -19.38 11.10
N LYS A 139 0.20 -19.16 11.43
CA LYS A 139 0.63 -18.81 12.80
C LYS A 139 0.09 -17.45 13.22
N PHE A 140 0.18 -16.45 12.35
CA PHE A 140 -0.30 -15.10 12.66
C PHE A 140 -1.82 -15.06 12.83
N ILE A 141 -2.56 -15.84 12.04
CA ILE A 141 -4.02 -15.99 12.21
C ILE A 141 -4.32 -16.72 13.53
N GLN A 142 -3.62 -17.81 13.83
CA GLN A 142 -3.80 -18.54 15.10
C GLN A 142 -3.52 -17.66 16.33
N TRP A 143 -2.54 -16.77 16.25
CA TRP A 143 -2.25 -15.80 17.31
C TRP A 143 -3.21 -14.60 17.32
N GLY A 144 -4.12 -14.51 16.35
CA GLY A 144 -5.03 -13.39 16.19
C GLY A 144 -4.35 -12.09 15.77
N LEU A 145 -3.13 -12.11 15.23
CA LEU A 145 -2.42 -10.90 14.81
C LEU A 145 -3.01 -10.29 13.52
N LYS A 146 -3.62 -11.14 12.69
CA LYS A 146 -4.29 -10.81 11.43
C LYS A 146 -5.49 -11.73 11.21
N GLY A 147 -6.52 -11.26 10.51
CA GLY A 147 -7.77 -12.01 10.35
C GLY A 147 -7.77 -12.98 9.17
N VAL A 148 -7.03 -12.66 8.10
CA VAL A 148 -7.10 -13.38 6.83
C VAL A 148 -5.72 -13.75 6.26
N GLY A 149 -5.74 -14.68 5.31
CA GLY A 149 -4.55 -15.09 4.56
C GLY A 149 -4.11 -14.03 3.53
N ASN A 150 -2.85 -14.13 3.08
CA ASN A 150 -2.27 -13.18 2.12
C ASN A 150 -3.03 -13.15 0.78
N ALA A 151 -3.49 -14.30 0.30
CA ALA A 151 -4.25 -14.39 -0.95
C ALA A 151 -5.63 -13.73 -0.83
N GLU A 152 -6.30 -13.89 0.32
CA GLU A 152 -7.64 -13.37 0.56
C GLU A 152 -7.66 -11.84 0.63
N ILE A 153 -6.77 -11.25 1.43
CA ILE A 153 -6.65 -9.78 1.52
C ILE A 153 -6.23 -9.17 0.18
N ARG A 154 -5.31 -9.82 -0.55
CA ARG A 154 -4.88 -9.38 -1.88
C ARG A 154 -6.03 -9.42 -2.88
N GLN A 155 -6.89 -10.42 -2.81
CA GLN A 155 -8.05 -10.52 -3.70
C GLN A 155 -9.04 -9.38 -3.45
N ALA A 156 -9.30 -9.04 -2.17
CA ALA A 156 -10.14 -7.90 -1.83
C ALA A 156 -9.53 -6.56 -2.31
N TYR A 157 -8.23 -6.38 -2.12
CA TYR A 157 -7.48 -5.23 -2.62
C TYR A 157 -7.56 -5.11 -4.15
N LYS A 158 -7.27 -6.20 -4.86
CA LYS A 158 -7.29 -6.29 -6.31
C LYS A 158 -8.66 -5.89 -6.86
N GLN A 159 -9.75 -6.43 -6.32
CA GLN A 159 -11.10 -6.07 -6.76
C GLN A 159 -11.43 -4.58 -6.60
N TYR A 160 -10.88 -3.92 -5.58
CA TYR A 160 -11.04 -2.48 -5.41
C TYR A 160 -10.20 -1.71 -6.43
N ALA A 161 -8.93 -2.11 -6.58
CA ALA A 161 -7.98 -1.48 -7.49
C ALA A 161 -8.42 -1.60 -8.96
N ASP A 162 -8.85 -2.79 -9.39
CA ASP A 162 -9.31 -3.07 -10.76
C ASP A 162 -10.47 -2.17 -11.15
N ARG A 163 -11.49 -2.05 -10.29
CA ARG A 163 -12.63 -1.16 -10.51
C ARG A 163 -12.22 0.31 -10.68
N LYS A 164 -11.22 0.75 -9.92
CA LYS A 164 -10.68 2.12 -10.01
C LYS A 164 -9.88 2.31 -11.31
N ILE A 165 -9.08 1.32 -11.74
CA ILE A 165 -8.35 1.35 -13.02
C ILE A 165 -9.33 1.43 -14.19
N GLU A 166 -10.37 0.59 -14.20
CA GLU A 166 -11.41 0.58 -15.23
C GLU A 166 -12.18 1.90 -15.29
N ALA A 167 -12.47 2.51 -14.14
CA ALA A 167 -13.14 3.82 -14.06
C ALA A 167 -12.30 4.98 -14.65
N LEU A 168 -10.98 4.81 -14.80
CA LEU A 168 -10.11 5.72 -15.53
C LEU A 168 -10.06 5.41 -17.05
N GLY A 169 -10.78 4.39 -17.48
CA GLY A 169 -10.76 3.85 -18.85
C GLY A 169 -9.41 3.23 -19.22
N LEU A 170 -8.66 2.75 -18.23
CA LEU A 170 -7.43 1.98 -18.41
C LEU A 170 -7.77 0.48 -18.41
N ARG A 171 -6.89 -0.34 -19.00
CA ARG A 171 -6.99 -1.79 -18.95
C ARG A 171 -6.28 -2.33 -17.73
N VAL A 172 -6.97 -3.19 -16.99
CA VAL A 172 -6.40 -3.94 -15.87
C VAL A 172 -5.32 -4.90 -16.39
N PRO A 173 -4.10 -4.86 -15.84
CA PRO A 173 -3.05 -5.81 -16.22
C PRO A 173 -3.40 -7.26 -15.82
N ASP A 174 -2.80 -8.23 -16.51
CA ASP A 174 -2.82 -9.63 -16.05
C ASP A 174 -2.16 -9.73 -14.67
N GLU A 175 -2.86 -10.33 -13.72
CA GLU A 175 -2.42 -10.42 -12.32
C GLU A 175 -1.21 -11.31 -12.09
N HIS A 176 -0.86 -12.18 -13.04
CA HIS A 176 0.32 -13.05 -12.95
C HIS A 176 1.54 -12.44 -13.64
N LYS A 177 1.35 -11.41 -14.47
CA LYS A 177 2.43 -10.80 -15.24
C LYS A 177 3.35 -9.99 -14.31
N ASN A 178 4.66 -10.20 -14.44
CA ASN A 178 5.73 -9.46 -13.75
C ASN A 178 5.72 -9.53 -12.21
N ARG A 179 4.95 -10.44 -11.60
CA ARG A 179 4.99 -10.67 -10.15
C ARG A 179 6.21 -11.49 -9.72
N ARG A 180 6.79 -11.13 -8.56
CA ARG A 180 7.91 -11.81 -7.90
C ARG A 180 7.43 -12.79 -6.83
N PHE A 181 6.26 -12.54 -6.25
CA PHE A 181 5.64 -13.42 -5.26
C PHE A 181 4.31 -13.91 -5.83
N LEU A 182 3.93 -15.17 -5.62
CA LEU A 182 2.63 -15.70 -6.03
C LEU A 182 1.88 -16.24 -4.80
#